data_AF-A0A0V1IZC7-F1
#
_entry.id   AF-A0A0V1IZC7-F1
#
_cell.length_a   1.000
_cell.length_b   1.000
_cell.length_c   1.000
_cell.angle_alpha   90.00
_cell.angle_beta   90.00
_cell.angle_gamma   90.00
#
_symmetry.space_group_name_H-M   'P 1'
#
loop_
_entity.id
_entity.type
_entity.pdbx_description
1 polymer ?
#
loop_
_entity_poly.entity_id
_entity_poly.type
_entity_poly.pdbx_seq_one_letter_code
_entity_poly.pdbx_strand_id
1 'polypeptide(L)'
;MREIFCNIKLPFLICLFTFVQLGFNLSTASSSSTSADAKRLVEDLFDKNNYDIRVRPVIKDTTPTNVTIRMNLYMISDIDERTQIVQLYMWTVQMWRDEFLQWNPDDYGGINSVVVPYNMIWLPDTYLYNGVEMELQKTERRISVILTMENSKANILYLKNSSNSVARALVTFRYPAIYKFTCYMDIHYYPFDWQFCRMTFGSWMFDATHLDYFPIDEDVYLEQYIEHSEWSIISFKMKRVLKDYKCCVNPFSLLYADLILARKPWFSLVNLIIPTGIISFVSLFGIFSPTATSGDRTEKVNLGITTLLTMSILLLMVSQEMPTTSDFIPLIGWFYLSVIILISCATFLSTIIIEVQLQARYERRIPIFWQKLIFGVIANKIFITLPSSIKRKQKQEAAFHREASLARHDRNYPVTYIPEEHHSKRQRLTSLLKQKSSDMMESDYENFQQRISKLRQNEEAYHNFAPDSLSEQVCEVKGKLRIISDYLKAQEAQRTLKLEWDCFATIIERLLMILFISLSLMVTVGIVTFGMYKGSFVAIPEDND
;
A
#
# COMPACT_ATOMS: atom_id res chain seq x y z
N MET A 1 -76.42 -8.09 41.95
CA MET A 1 -77.35 -9.22 42.17
C MET A 1 -76.53 -10.40 42.62
N ARG A 2 -76.41 -10.58 43.93
CA ARG A 2 -77.16 -11.54 44.76
C ARG A 2 -76.30 -12.78 45.02
N GLU A 3 -75.77 -12.81 46.24
CA GLU A 3 -75.49 -14.00 47.02
C GLU A 3 -76.62 -15.06 46.96
N ILE A 4 -76.32 -16.22 47.55
CA ILE A 4 -77.20 -17.15 48.31
C ILE A 4 -77.40 -18.53 47.67
N PHE A 5 -76.74 -19.50 48.34
CA PHE A 5 -77.15 -20.90 48.58
C PHE A 5 -77.05 -21.90 47.42
N CYS A 6 -76.79 -23.19 47.62
CA CYS A 6 -76.30 -24.04 48.70
C CYS A 6 -76.44 -25.48 48.16
N ASN A 7 -75.58 -26.40 48.61
CA ASN A 7 -75.89 -27.84 48.78
C ASN A 7 -76.11 -28.74 47.53
N ILE A 8 -75.19 -29.67 47.27
CA ILE A 8 -75.19 -31.02 47.87
C ILE A 8 -74.00 -31.86 47.35
N LYS A 9 -73.27 -32.46 48.30
CA LYS A 9 -72.25 -33.49 48.08
C LYS A 9 -72.89 -34.82 47.65
N LEU A 10 -72.05 -35.71 47.09
CA LEU A 10 -72.21 -37.17 46.92
C LEU A 10 -72.98 -37.59 45.65
N PRO A 11 -72.43 -38.45 44.75
CA PRO A 11 -71.47 -39.52 45.03
C PRO A 11 -70.27 -39.59 44.08
N PHE A 12 -69.06 -39.46 44.64
CA PHE A 12 -67.75 -39.59 43.96
C PHE A 12 -67.15 -41.00 44.12
N LEU A 13 -67.98 -42.05 44.23
CA LEU A 13 -67.53 -43.38 44.70
C LEU A 13 -67.92 -44.57 43.80
N ILE A 14 -68.34 -44.34 42.55
CA ILE A 14 -68.80 -45.44 41.67
C ILE A 14 -68.03 -45.52 40.32
N CYS A 15 -67.19 -44.55 39.96
CA CYS A 15 -66.41 -44.59 38.70
C CYS A 15 -65.06 -45.34 38.79
N LEU A 16 -64.67 -45.87 39.95
CA LEU A 16 -63.34 -46.46 40.16
C LEU A 16 -63.29 -47.98 39.98
N PHE A 17 -64.37 -48.62 39.52
CA PHE A 17 -64.46 -50.09 39.40
C PHE A 17 -64.81 -50.63 38.01
N THR A 18 -64.72 -49.83 36.95
CA THR A 18 -65.00 -50.26 35.56
C THR A 18 -63.86 -50.01 34.57
N PHE A 19 -62.62 -49.85 35.04
CA PHE A 19 -61.43 -49.69 34.19
C PHE A 19 -60.40 -50.83 34.33
N VAL A 20 -60.82 -51.98 34.87
CA VAL A 20 -59.99 -53.19 34.96
C VAL A 20 -60.70 -54.32 34.20
N GLN A 21 -60.04 -54.79 33.13
CA GLN A 21 -60.42 -55.87 32.20
C GLN A 21 -61.22 -55.52 30.95
N LEU A 22 -60.53 -54.94 29.97
CA LEU A 22 -60.48 -55.45 28.59
C LEU A 22 -59.14 -54.93 28.03
N GLY A 23 -58.07 -55.72 28.00
CA GLY A 23 -58.03 -56.97 27.23
C GLY A 23 -57.93 -56.69 25.73
N PHE A 24 -57.25 -55.62 25.31
CA PHE A 24 -56.79 -55.44 23.93
C PHE A 24 -55.29 -55.69 23.87
N ASN A 25 -54.94 -56.67 23.04
CA ASN A 25 -53.58 -57.07 22.72
C ASN A 25 -52.77 -55.86 22.25
N LEU A 26 -52.04 -55.25 23.18
CA LEU A 26 -50.85 -54.50 22.84
C LEU A 26 -49.81 -55.56 22.51
N SER A 27 -49.73 -55.92 21.23
CA SER A 27 -48.49 -56.45 20.70
C SER A 27 -47.42 -55.41 20.99
N THR A 28 -46.73 -55.60 22.10
CA THR A 28 -45.40 -55.07 22.34
C THR A 28 -44.54 -55.59 21.21
N ALA A 29 -44.55 -54.91 20.06
CA ALA A 29 -43.39 -54.88 19.21
C ALA A 29 -42.29 -54.28 20.08
N SER A 30 -41.52 -55.15 20.69
CA SER A 30 -40.31 -54.82 21.41
C SER A 30 -39.37 -54.13 20.42
N SER A 31 -39.46 -52.80 20.32
CA SER A 31 -38.46 -51.96 19.66
C SER A 31 -37.23 -51.84 20.57
N SER A 32 -36.66 -52.99 20.95
CA SER A 32 -35.57 -53.12 21.91
C SER A 32 -34.42 -53.92 21.31
N SER A 33 -33.94 -53.55 20.12
CA SER A 33 -32.75 -54.18 19.54
C SER A 33 -31.79 -53.26 18.76
N THR A 34 -32.04 -51.95 18.60
CA THR A 34 -31.17 -51.11 17.76
C THR A 34 -29.72 -50.98 18.26
N SER A 35 -29.47 -50.95 19.58
CA SER A 35 -28.10 -50.85 20.12
C SER A 35 -27.33 -52.17 20.12
N ALA A 36 -28.02 -53.29 20.40
CA ALA A 36 -27.42 -54.62 20.37
C ALA A 36 -27.11 -55.06 18.94
N ASP A 37 -28.00 -54.78 17.99
CA ASP A 37 -27.82 -55.10 16.58
C ASP A 37 -26.69 -54.25 15.97
N ALA A 38 -26.56 -52.97 16.35
CA ALA A 38 -25.46 -52.11 15.91
C ALA A 38 -24.10 -52.60 16.44
N LYS A 39 -24.04 -53.03 17.71
CA LYS A 39 -22.83 -53.61 18.28
C LYS A 39 -22.43 -54.89 17.53
N ARG A 40 -23.38 -55.80 17.30
CA ARG A 40 -23.14 -57.05 16.56
C ARG A 40 -22.66 -56.77 15.14
N LEU A 41 -23.28 -55.81 14.46
CA LEU A 41 -22.86 -55.39 13.12
C LEU A 41 -21.40 -54.94 13.08
N VAL A 42 -20.99 -54.09 14.03
CA VAL A 42 -19.58 -53.61 14.08
C VAL A 42 -18.62 -54.76 14.38
N GLU A 43 -18.97 -55.68 15.29
CA GLU A 43 -18.14 -56.85 15.58
C GLU A 43 -17.98 -57.76 14.34
N ASP A 44 -19.04 -57.98 13.57
CA ASP A 44 -19.02 -58.81 12.36
C ASP A 44 -18.26 -58.14 11.20
N LEU A 45 -18.44 -56.82 10.99
CA LEU A 45 -17.79 -56.07 9.92
C LEU A 45 -16.27 -56.00 10.07
N PHE A 46 -15.79 -55.86 11.31
CA PHE A 46 -14.37 -55.67 11.62
C PHE A 46 -13.72 -56.93 12.20
N ASP A 47 -14.27 -58.11 11.92
CA ASP A 47 -13.61 -59.36 12.27
C ASP A 47 -12.24 -59.44 11.56
N LYS A 48 -11.20 -59.77 12.33
CA LYS A 48 -9.80 -59.77 11.89
C LYS A 48 -9.52 -60.76 10.76
N ASN A 49 -10.39 -61.74 10.58
CA ASN A 49 -10.27 -62.73 9.51
C ASN A 49 -10.76 -62.20 8.16
N ASN A 50 -11.61 -61.15 8.17
CA ASN A 50 -12.27 -60.64 6.97
C ASN A 50 -11.79 -59.24 6.58
N TYR A 51 -11.45 -58.38 7.54
CA TYR A 51 -11.03 -57.00 7.28
C TYR A 51 -9.63 -56.70 7.81
N ASP A 52 -8.72 -56.31 6.91
CA ASP A 52 -7.39 -55.78 7.27
C ASP A 52 -7.27 -54.33 6.79
N ILE A 53 -7.17 -53.41 7.74
CA ILE A 53 -7.00 -51.96 7.53
C ILE A 53 -5.81 -51.58 6.64
N ARG A 54 -4.79 -52.45 6.52
CA ARG A 54 -3.57 -52.16 5.76
C ARG A 54 -3.73 -52.43 4.27
N VAL A 55 -4.78 -53.13 3.87
CA VAL A 55 -5.01 -53.55 2.48
C VAL A 55 -6.04 -52.63 1.84
N ARG A 56 -5.78 -52.24 0.59
CA ARG A 56 -6.70 -51.42 -0.21
C ARG A 56 -8.04 -52.15 -0.40
N PRO A 57 -9.19 -51.45 -0.32
CA PRO A 57 -10.48 -52.11 -0.18
C PRO A 57 -11.08 -52.54 -1.53
N VAL A 58 -10.35 -53.39 -2.26
CA VAL A 58 -10.76 -53.97 -3.55
C VAL A 58 -10.56 -55.48 -3.56
N ILE A 59 -11.51 -56.21 -4.13
CA ILE A 59 -11.43 -57.67 -4.28
C ILE A 59 -10.43 -58.04 -5.40
N LYS A 60 -10.41 -57.24 -6.47
CA LYS A 60 -9.46 -57.40 -7.59
C LYS A 60 -8.42 -56.30 -7.52
N ASP A 61 -7.15 -56.68 -7.40
CA ASP A 61 -6.07 -55.70 -7.33
C ASP A 61 -5.95 -54.85 -8.62
N THR A 62 -6.43 -55.38 -9.75
CA THR A 62 -6.44 -54.66 -11.04
C THR A 62 -7.46 -53.52 -11.13
N THR A 63 -8.41 -53.42 -10.19
CA THR A 63 -9.44 -52.34 -10.23
C THR A 63 -9.00 -51.18 -9.34
N PRO A 64 -9.03 -49.92 -9.84
CA PRO A 64 -8.70 -48.76 -9.00
C PRO A 64 -9.76 -48.52 -7.94
N THR A 65 -9.32 -47.96 -6.81
CA THR A 65 -10.22 -47.38 -5.81
C THR A 65 -10.50 -45.94 -6.21
N ASN A 66 -11.76 -45.62 -6.51
CA ASN A 66 -12.13 -44.25 -6.86
C ASN A 66 -12.48 -43.47 -5.60
N VAL A 67 -11.74 -42.37 -5.35
CA VAL A 67 -11.95 -41.46 -4.24
C VAL A 67 -12.51 -40.16 -4.77
N THR A 68 -13.75 -39.84 -4.39
CA THR A 68 -14.36 -38.55 -4.71
C THR A 68 -14.14 -37.57 -3.57
N ILE A 69 -13.66 -36.36 -3.87
CA ILE A 69 -13.38 -35.31 -2.89
C ILE A 69 -14.30 -34.11 -3.14
N ARG A 70 -14.89 -33.60 -2.05
CA ARG A 70 -15.53 -32.29 -1.99
C ARG A 70 -14.84 -31.44 -0.94
N MET A 71 -14.62 -30.18 -1.27
CA MET A 71 -14.06 -29.20 -0.36
C MET A 71 -15.07 -28.08 -0.14
N ASN A 72 -15.15 -27.63 1.11
CA ASN A 72 -15.94 -26.49 1.51
C ASN A 72 -15.00 -25.50 2.21
N LEU A 73 -14.92 -24.27 1.72
CA LEU A 73 -14.10 -23.24 2.37
C LEU A 73 -14.91 -22.57 3.48
N TYR A 74 -14.37 -22.56 4.70
CA TYR A 74 -14.99 -21.86 5.83
C TYR A 74 -14.41 -20.45 6.00
N MET A 75 -13.08 -20.33 6.00
CA MET A 75 -12.41 -19.02 6.02
C MET A 75 -11.02 -19.12 5.43
N ILE A 76 -10.56 -17.99 4.89
CA ILE A 76 -9.13 -17.74 4.67
C ILE A 76 -8.59 -17.31 6.04
N SER A 77 -7.71 -18.12 6.62
CA SER A 77 -7.21 -17.87 7.97
C SER A 77 -6.06 -16.87 8.00
N ASP A 78 -5.14 -17.00 7.04
CA ASP A 78 -3.97 -16.14 6.94
C ASP A 78 -3.39 -16.20 5.51
N ILE A 79 -2.85 -15.09 5.05
CA ILE A 79 -2.13 -14.96 3.78
C ILE A 79 -0.87 -14.16 4.09
N ASP A 80 0.27 -14.85 4.15
CA ASP A 80 1.56 -14.22 4.41
C ASP A 80 2.26 -14.01 3.05
N GLU A 81 2.23 -12.76 2.57
CA GLU A 81 2.89 -12.42 1.31
C GLU A 81 4.41 -12.54 1.40
N ARG A 82 4.99 -12.26 2.57
CA ARG A 82 6.44 -12.26 2.76
C ARG A 82 7.00 -13.67 2.67
N THR A 83 6.34 -14.64 3.30
CA THR A 83 6.74 -16.05 3.25
C THR A 83 6.10 -16.83 2.10
N GLN A 84 5.17 -16.22 1.36
CA GLN A 84 4.45 -16.83 0.23
C GLN A 84 3.64 -18.06 0.65
N ILE A 85 2.98 -17.98 1.82
CA ILE A 85 2.21 -19.08 2.41
C ILE A 85 0.75 -18.64 2.58
N VAL A 86 -0.17 -19.52 2.16
CA VAL A 86 -1.61 -19.35 2.35
C VAL A 86 -2.12 -20.40 3.33
N GLN A 87 -2.93 -19.97 4.29
CA GLN A 87 -3.59 -20.83 5.26
C GLN A 87 -5.11 -20.75 5.10
N LEU A 88 -5.72 -21.89 4.78
CA LEU A 88 -7.17 -22.02 4.63
C LEU A 88 -7.74 -22.94 5.71
N TYR A 89 -8.91 -22.59 6.24
CA TYR A 89 -9.70 -23.49 7.06
C TYR A 89 -10.87 -24.03 6.25
N MET A 90 -10.88 -25.34 6.05
CA MET A 90 -11.74 -26.03 5.10
C MET A 90 -12.38 -27.26 5.73
N TRP A 91 -13.56 -27.63 5.28
CA TRP A 91 -14.14 -28.95 5.55
C TRP A 91 -13.94 -29.81 4.32
N THR A 92 -13.26 -30.94 4.51
CA THR A 92 -13.01 -31.90 3.43
C THR A 92 -13.92 -33.10 3.61
N VAL A 93 -14.55 -33.52 2.52
CA VAL A 93 -15.36 -34.73 2.45
C VAL A 93 -14.74 -35.64 1.40
N GLN A 94 -14.26 -36.80 1.84
CA GLN A 94 -13.77 -37.86 0.96
C GLN A 94 -14.79 -39.00 0.97
N MET A 95 -15.11 -39.54 -0.20
CA MET A 95 -15.99 -40.70 -0.33
C MET A 95 -15.35 -41.75 -1.24
N TRP A 96 -15.40 -43.01 -0.82
CA TRP A 96 -14.97 -44.15 -1.61
C TRP A 96 -15.82 -45.37 -1.27
N ARG A 97 -15.79 -46.39 -2.13
CA ARG A 97 -16.46 -47.67 -1.85
C ARG A 97 -15.45 -48.63 -1.24
N ASP A 98 -15.88 -49.34 -0.21
CA ASP A 98 -15.12 -50.45 0.37
C ASP A 98 -15.81 -51.77 0.02
N GLU A 99 -15.12 -52.65 -0.71
CA GLU A 99 -15.71 -53.92 -1.16
C GLU A 99 -15.75 -55.00 -0.09
N PHE A 100 -14.96 -54.89 0.98
CA PHE A 100 -14.94 -55.84 2.09
C PHE A 100 -16.01 -55.53 3.13
N LEU A 101 -16.44 -54.27 3.21
CA LEU A 101 -17.50 -53.81 4.10
C LEU A 101 -18.85 -53.90 3.39
N GLN A 102 -19.63 -54.92 3.74
CA GLN A 102 -20.98 -55.13 3.21
C GLN A 102 -21.85 -55.84 4.25
N TRP A 103 -23.10 -55.41 4.39
CA TRP A 103 -24.08 -56.10 5.23
C TRP A 103 -25.49 -55.94 4.67
N ASN A 104 -26.38 -56.84 5.06
CA ASN A 104 -27.80 -56.69 4.76
C ASN A 104 -28.49 -55.96 5.92
N PRO A 105 -29.10 -54.77 5.71
CA PRO A 105 -29.78 -54.04 6.77
C PRO A 105 -30.85 -54.86 7.50
N ASP A 106 -31.56 -55.74 6.78
CA ASP A 106 -32.64 -56.55 7.35
C ASP A 106 -32.13 -57.52 8.44
N ASP A 107 -30.89 -57.99 8.32
CA ASP A 107 -30.29 -58.93 9.29
C ASP A 107 -29.89 -58.22 10.60
N TYR A 108 -29.72 -56.89 10.58
CA TYR A 108 -29.25 -56.07 11.72
C TYR A 108 -30.27 -55.01 12.13
N GLY A 109 -31.56 -55.34 12.09
CA GLY A 109 -32.62 -54.44 12.60
C GLY A 109 -32.86 -53.19 11.74
N GLY A 110 -32.58 -53.26 10.43
CA GLY A 110 -32.80 -52.18 9.47
C GLY A 110 -31.71 -51.10 9.45
N ILE A 111 -30.53 -51.37 10.00
CA ILE A 111 -29.43 -50.40 10.06
C ILE A 111 -28.85 -50.18 8.66
N ASN A 112 -29.10 -49.02 8.07
CA ASN A 112 -28.55 -48.63 6.76
C ASN A 112 -27.22 -47.88 6.84
N SER A 113 -26.90 -47.31 8.01
CA SER A 113 -25.67 -46.55 8.21
C SER A 113 -25.15 -46.71 9.63
N VAL A 114 -23.83 -46.83 9.77
CA VAL A 114 -23.14 -46.92 11.06
C VAL A 114 -21.96 -45.96 11.10
N VAL A 115 -21.69 -45.39 12.27
CA VAL A 115 -20.56 -44.48 12.50
C VAL A 115 -19.48 -45.21 13.26
N VAL A 116 -18.27 -45.21 12.72
CA VAL A 116 -17.11 -45.90 13.31
C VAL A 116 -15.93 -44.95 13.46
N PRO A 117 -15.03 -45.16 14.44
CA PRO A 117 -13.77 -44.44 14.52
C PRO A 117 -12.94 -44.58 13.23
N TYR A 118 -12.23 -43.52 12.84
CA TYR A 118 -11.45 -43.52 11.59
C TYR A 118 -10.30 -44.55 11.57
N ASN A 119 -9.83 -44.99 12.74
CA ASN A 119 -8.71 -45.92 12.89
C ASN A 119 -9.11 -47.39 12.76
N MET A 120 -10.38 -47.68 12.47
CA MET A 120 -10.89 -49.04 12.23
C MET A 120 -11.00 -49.38 10.73
N ILE A 121 -10.90 -48.39 9.85
CA ILE A 121 -11.08 -48.55 8.41
C ILE A 121 -9.82 -48.14 7.63
N TRP A 122 -9.64 -48.71 6.44
CA TRP A 122 -8.63 -48.24 5.50
C TRP A 122 -8.94 -46.81 5.07
N LEU A 123 -7.91 -45.96 4.96
CA LEU A 123 -8.02 -44.58 4.50
C LEU A 123 -7.11 -44.38 3.27
N PRO A 124 -7.56 -43.66 2.24
CA PRO A 124 -6.69 -43.27 1.14
C PRO A 124 -5.58 -42.31 1.62
N ASP A 125 -4.42 -42.37 0.99
CA ASP A 125 -3.24 -41.55 1.31
C ASP A 125 -3.30 -40.17 0.65
N THR A 126 -4.44 -39.49 0.78
CA THR A 126 -4.67 -38.16 0.23
C THR A 126 -3.70 -37.15 0.86
N TYR A 127 -2.84 -36.57 0.04
CA TYR A 127 -1.78 -35.66 0.45
C TYR A 127 -1.85 -34.33 -0.30
N LEU A 128 -1.44 -33.25 0.35
CA LEU A 128 -1.28 -31.92 -0.24
C LEU A 128 0.19 -31.71 -0.63
N TYR A 129 0.48 -31.84 -1.92
CA TYR A 129 1.85 -31.86 -2.45
C TYR A 129 2.66 -30.60 -2.15
N ASN A 130 2.02 -29.43 -2.19
CA ASN A 130 2.63 -28.14 -1.88
C ASN A 130 2.33 -27.67 -0.45
N GLY A 131 2.03 -28.60 0.46
CA GLY A 131 1.82 -28.31 1.87
C GLY A 131 3.12 -27.97 2.61
N VAL A 132 3.06 -27.00 3.53
CA VAL A 132 4.21 -26.58 4.37
C VAL A 132 4.24 -27.36 5.69
N GLU A 133 3.08 -27.74 6.20
CA GLU A 133 2.94 -28.53 7.43
C GLU A 133 2.61 -29.98 7.07
N MET A 134 3.44 -30.91 7.52
CA MET A 134 3.28 -32.34 7.23
C MET A 134 2.67 -33.12 8.40
N GLU A 135 2.56 -32.51 9.59
CA GLU A 135 2.02 -33.18 10.76
C GLU A 135 0.48 -33.25 10.70
N LEU A 136 -0.05 -34.48 10.59
CA LEU A 136 -1.48 -34.74 10.47
C LEU A 136 -2.30 -34.19 11.65
N GLN A 137 -1.78 -34.23 12.88
CA GLN A 137 -2.50 -33.75 14.06
C GLN A 137 -2.71 -32.22 14.06
N LYS A 138 -1.85 -31.47 13.38
CA LYS A 138 -1.96 -30.02 13.25
C LYS A 138 -2.83 -29.61 12.07
N THR A 139 -2.84 -30.42 11.01
CA THR A 139 -3.53 -30.11 9.76
C THR A 139 -4.96 -30.63 9.74
N GLU A 140 -5.23 -31.80 10.33
CA GLU A 140 -6.52 -32.47 10.18
C GLU A 140 -7.07 -33.01 11.51
N ARG A 141 -8.36 -32.76 11.77
CA ARG A 141 -9.03 -33.33 12.94
C ARG A 141 -9.91 -34.52 12.56
N ARG A 142 -9.30 -35.70 12.52
CA ARG A 142 -9.95 -36.97 12.18
C ARG A 142 -10.65 -37.56 13.42
N ILE A 143 -11.94 -37.87 13.33
CA ILE A 143 -12.73 -38.41 14.46
C ILE A 143 -13.42 -39.71 14.07
N SER A 144 -14.36 -39.63 13.13
CA SER A 144 -15.19 -40.78 12.77
C SER A 144 -15.53 -40.75 11.30
N VAL A 145 -15.93 -41.92 10.80
CA VAL A 145 -16.32 -42.16 9.42
C VAL A 145 -17.72 -42.77 9.43
N ILE A 146 -18.49 -42.46 8.39
CA ILE A 146 -19.84 -42.99 8.21
C ILE A 146 -19.79 -44.06 7.13
N LEU A 147 -20.24 -45.26 7.47
CA LEU A 147 -20.47 -46.35 6.52
C LEU A 147 -21.96 -46.35 6.16
N THR A 148 -22.28 -46.33 4.88
CA THR A 148 -23.67 -46.35 4.40
C THR A 148 -23.84 -47.42 3.34
N MET A 149 -24.85 -48.28 3.47
CA MET A 149 -25.14 -49.30 2.44
C MET A 149 -25.81 -48.68 1.22
N GLU A 150 -25.29 -49.00 0.03
CA GLU A 150 -25.79 -48.55 -1.27
C GLU A 150 -27.06 -49.33 -1.73
N ASN A 151 -28.02 -49.59 -0.83
CA ASN A 151 -29.27 -50.30 -1.16
C ASN A 151 -30.54 -49.43 -1.07
N SER A 152 -30.45 -48.18 -0.60
CA SER A 152 -31.63 -47.32 -0.52
C SER A 152 -31.66 -46.36 -1.72
N LYS A 153 -32.74 -46.46 -2.50
CA LYS A 153 -33.10 -45.58 -3.64
C LYS A 153 -33.17 -44.08 -3.30
N ALA A 154 -32.75 -43.63 -2.12
CA ALA A 154 -33.04 -42.31 -1.58
C ALA A 154 -31.82 -41.37 -1.39
N ASN A 155 -30.57 -41.86 -1.32
CA ASN A 155 -29.45 -40.99 -0.87
C ASN A 155 -28.19 -40.95 -1.75
N ILE A 156 -28.24 -41.38 -3.01
CA ILE A 156 -27.06 -41.31 -3.90
C ILE A 156 -27.49 -40.88 -5.30
N LEU A 157 -27.81 -39.60 -5.45
CA LEU A 157 -28.00 -38.96 -6.77
C LEU A 157 -26.68 -38.68 -7.49
N TYR A 158 -25.53 -38.82 -6.81
CA TYR A 158 -24.22 -38.38 -7.31
C TYR A 158 -23.34 -39.50 -7.90
N LEU A 159 -23.77 -40.77 -7.89
CA LEU A 159 -22.99 -41.90 -8.41
C LEU A 159 -23.83 -42.75 -9.40
N LYS A 160 -24.36 -42.10 -10.44
CA LYS A 160 -24.96 -42.80 -11.60
C LYS A 160 -23.84 -43.46 -12.41
N ASN A 161 -23.60 -44.76 -12.24
CA ASN A 161 -23.11 -45.70 -13.29
C ASN A 161 -22.68 -47.07 -12.73
N SER A 162 -23.54 -47.78 -12.00
CA SER A 162 -23.32 -49.23 -11.85
C SER A 162 -24.66 -49.97 -11.76
N SER A 163 -25.03 -50.63 -12.86
CA SER A 163 -26.25 -51.40 -13.02
C SER A 163 -26.18 -52.82 -12.46
N ASN A 164 -25.10 -53.19 -11.75
CA ASN A 164 -24.95 -54.50 -11.10
C ASN A 164 -24.51 -54.30 -9.64
N SER A 165 -25.45 -53.91 -8.78
CA SER A 165 -25.21 -53.58 -7.38
C SER A 165 -25.11 -54.83 -6.51
N VAL A 166 -23.92 -55.44 -6.45
CA VAL A 166 -23.49 -56.04 -5.17
C VAL A 166 -23.50 -54.89 -4.16
N ALA A 167 -24.27 -55.03 -3.09
CA ALA A 167 -24.45 -54.00 -2.07
C ALA A 167 -23.10 -53.76 -1.37
N ARG A 168 -22.43 -52.66 -1.70
CA ARG A 168 -21.16 -52.25 -1.07
C ARG A 168 -21.41 -51.13 -0.07
N ALA A 169 -20.55 -51.01 0.93
CA ALA A 169 -20.55 -49.84 1.79
C ALA A 169 -19.89 -48.65 1.08
N LEU A 170 -20.61 -47.54 1.01
CA LEU A 170 -20.06 -46.23 0.72
C LEU A 170 -19.49 -45.66 2.01
N VAL A 171 -18.20 -45.40 2.00
CA VAL A 171 -17.46 -44.79 3.09
C VAL A 171 -17.47 -43.27 2.89
N THR A 172 -17.99 -42.52 3.87
CA THR A 172 -18.01 -41.05 3.86
C THR A 172 -17.17 -40.53 5.01
N PHE A 173 -15.99 -40.02 4.69
CA PHE A 173 -15.05 -39.47 5.64
C PHE A 173 -15.07 -37.95 5.60
N ARG A 174 -15.42 -37.33 6.74
CA ARG A 174 -15.56 -35.88 6.87
C ARG A 174 -14.65 -35.39 7.98
N TYR A 175 -13.82 -34.40 7.68
CA TYR A 175 -12.94 -33.79 8.66
C TYR A 175 -12.72 -32.30 8.37
N PRO A 176 -12.64 -31.45 9.41
CA PRO A 176 -12.12 -30.11 9.25
C PRO A 176 -10.60 -30.17 9.13
N ALA A 177 -10.06 -29.34 8.25
CA ALA A 177 -8.64 -29.25 7.95
C ALA A 177 -8.18 -27.78 7.90
N ILE A 178 -6.96 -27.55 8.38
CA ILE A 178 -6.22 -26.32 8.19
C ILE A 178 -5.12 -26.62 7.18
N TYR A 179 -5.33 -26.22 5.93
CA TYR A 179 -4.34 -26.40 4.88
C TYR A 179 -3.41 -25.18 4.81
N LYS A 180 -2.11 -25.42 5.02
CA LYS A 180 -1.04 -24.45 4.85
C LYS A 180 -0.20 -24.85 3.66
N PHE A 181 -0.14 -24.03 2.62
CA PHE A 181 0.54 -24.36 1.38
C PHE A 181 1.29 -23.17 0.78
N THR A 182 2.30 -23.47 -0.03
CA THR A 182 3.07 -22.46 -0.75
C THR A 182 2.29 -21.95 -1.97
N CYS A 183 2.24 -20.63 -2.11
CA CYS A 183 1.65 -19.95 -3.26
C CYS A 183 2.54 -18.78 -3.65
N TYR A 184 3.11 -18.83 -4.86
CA TYR A 184 3.90 -17.72 -5.37
C TYR A 184 2.98 -16.52 -5.65
N MET A 185 3.25 -15.40 -4.96
CA MET A 185 2.43 -14.20 -5.08
C MET A 185 3.08 -13.16 -5.99
N ASP A 186 2.31 -12.70 -6.97
CA ASP A 186 2.70 -11.64 -7.88
C ASP A 186 2.29 -10.27 -7.32
N ILE A 187 3.25 -9.47 -6.89
CA ILE A 187 3.03 -8.13 -6.31
C ILE A 187 3.31 -6.97 -7.28
N HIS A 188 3.39 -7.20 -8.60
CA HIS A 188 3.75 -6.15 -9.57
C HIS A 188 2.86 -4.91 -9.46
N TYR A 189 1.55 -5.12 -9.29
CA TYR A 189 0.53 -4.06 -9.28
C TYR A 189 -0.02 -3.74 -7.89
N TYR A 190 0.68 -4.10 -6.81
CA TYR A 190 0.26 -3.80 -5.44
C TYR A 190 -0.11 -2.31 -5.28
N PRO A 191 -1.25 -1.96 -4.64
CA PRO A 191 -2.21 -2.81 -3.92
C PRO A 191 -3.42 -3.30 -4.76
N PHE A 192 -3.38 -3.17 -6.08
CA PHE A 192 -4.46 -3.57 -6.99
C PHE A 192 -4.21 -4.96 -7.60
N ASP A 193 -3.47 -5.80 -6.89
CA ASP A 193 -3.05 -7.12 -7.33
C ASP A 193 -4.14 -8.19 -7.18
N TRP A 194 -4.01 -9.23 -7.99
CA TRP A 194 -4.75 -10.48 -7.86
C TRP A 194 -3.75 -11.63 -7.79
N GLN A 195 -4.13 -12.70 -7.10
CA GLN A 195 -3.25 -13.84 -6.82
C GLN A 195 -3.88 -15.13 -7.33
N PHE A 196 -3.03 -16.00 -7.86
CA PHE A 196 -3.40 -17.35 -8.31
C PHE A 196 -2.71 -18.38 -7.42
N CYS A 197 -3.50 -19.05 -6.59
CA CYS A 197 -3.00 -20.03 -5.64
C CYS A 197 -3.58 -21.41 -5.94
N ARG A 198 -2.72 -22.34 -6.37
CA ARG A 198 -3.10 -23.73 -6.68
C ARG A 198 -2.74 -24.66 -5.53
N MET A 199 -3.72 -25.38 -5.00
CA MET A 199 -3.50 -26.50 -4.09
C MET A 199 -3.50 -27.80 -4.88
N THR A 200 -2.52 -28.67 -4.65
CA THR A 200 -2.41 -29.95 -5.37
C THR A 200 -2.64 -31.13 -4.44
N PHE A 201 -3.80 -31.77 -4.58
CA PHE A 201 -4.16 -32.97 -3.83
C PHE A 201 -3.94 -34.23 -4.67
N GLY A 202 -3.53 -35.31 -4.04
CA GLY A 202 -3.44 -36.62 -4.69
C GLY A 202 -2.80 -37.65 -3.76
N SER A 203 -2.70 -38.88 -4.25
CA SER A 203 -1.93 -39.93 -3.56
C SER A 203 -0.45 -39.62 -3.66
N TRP A 204 0.31 -39.96 -2.61
CA TRP A 204 1.77 -39.90 -2.68
C TRP A 204 2.35 -41.23 -3.19
N MET A 205 1.73 -42.36 -2.83
CA MET A 205 2.28 -43.69 -3.08
C MET A 205 1.69 -44.39 -4.30
N PHE A 206 0.44 -44.09 -4.66
CA PHE A 206 -0.32 -44.81 -5.67
C PHE A 206 -0.54 -43.98 -6.93
N ASP A 207 -0.40 -44.64 -8.08
CA ASP A 207 -0.75 -44.09 -9.38
C ASP A 207 -2.28 -44.18 -9.62
N ALA A 208 -2.74 -43.62 -10.74
CA ALA A 208 -4.16 -43.62 -11.12
C ALA A 208 -4.74 -45.03 -11.37
N THR A 209 -3.90 -46.06 -11.52
CA THR A 209 -4.37 -47.45 -11.73
C THR A 209 -4.78 -48.12 -10.42
N HIS A 210 -4.23 -47.66 -9.29
CA HIS A 210 -4.58 -48.18 -7.96
C HIS A 210 -5.53 -47.24 -7.21
N LEU A 211 -5.29 -45.92 -7.29
CA LEU A 211 -6.05 -44.90 -6.57
C LEU A 211 -6.34 -43.71 -7.48
N ASP A 212 -7.62 -43.52 -7.82
CA ASP A 212 -8.05 -42.48 -8.76
C ASP A 212 -8.92 -41.44 -8.06
N TYR A 213 -8.61 -40.16 -8.27
CA TYR A 213 -9.23 -39.05 -7.56
C TYR A 213 -10.16 -38.27 -8.48
N PHE A 214 -11.36 -37.96 -7.99
CA PHE A 214 -12.36 -37.19 -8.73
C PHE A 214 -12.94 -36.06 -7.85
N PRO A 215 -13.19 -34.86 -8.40
CA PRO A 215 -13.97 -33.86 -7.71
C PRO A 215 -15.45 -34.27 -7.73
N ILE A 216 -16.19 -34.01 -6.65
CA ILE A 216 -17.66 -34.20 -6.66
C ILE A 216 -18.33 -33.08 -7.48
N ASP A 217 -17.87 -31.86 -7.28
CA ASP A 217 -18.35 -30.65 -7.94
C ASP A 217 -17.11 -29.88 -8.46
N GLU A 218 -17.24 -29.21 -9.62
CA GLU A 218 -16.14 -28.40 -10.17
C GLU A 218 -15.88 -27.14 -9.34
N ASP A 219 -16.92 -26.54 -8.77
CA ASP A 219 -16.79 -25.36 -7.91
C ASP A 219 -16.67 -25.78 -6.44
N VAL A 220 -15.73 -25.17 -5.72
CA VAL A 220 -15.61 -25.36 -4.27
C VAL A 220 -16.82 -24.71 -3.59
N TYR A 221 -17.37 -25.38 -2.58
CA TYR A 221 -18.55 -24.89 -1.90
C TYR A 221 -18.21 -23.71 -0.97
N LEU A 222 -18.85 -22.55 -1.21
CA LEU A 222 -18.60 -21.29 -0.52
C LEU A 222 -19.78 -20.78 0.33
N GLU A 223 -20.88 -21.53 0.49
CA GLU A 223 -22.10 -21.00 1.16
C GLU A 223 -21.88 -20.65 2.65
N GLN A 224 -20.91 -21.28 3.31
CA GLN A 224 -20.56 -21.03 4.71
C GLN A 224 -19.27 -20.21 4.86
N TYR A 225 -18.79 -19.61 3.78
CA TYR A 225 -17.57 -18.83 3.78
C TYR A 225 -17.76 -17.50 4.54
N ILE A 226 -16.86 -17.22 5.48
CA ILE A 226 -16.74 -15.92 6.12
C ILE A 226 -15.82 -15.06 5.26
N GLU A 227 -16.36 -13.96 4.73
CA GLU A 227 -15.61 -13.03 3.88
C GLU A 227 -14.36 -12.49 4.57
N HIS A 228 -13.22 -12.55 3.87
CA HIS A 228 -11.98 -11.98 4.34
C HIS A 228 -11.99 -10.44 4.24
N SER A 229 -11.36 -9.77 5.20
CA SER A 229 -11.32 -8.29 5.27
C SER A 229 -10.47 -7.67 4.17
N GLU A 230 -9.38 -8.34 3.79
CA GLU A 230 -8.40 -7.85 2.82
C GLU A 230 -8.53 -8.47 1.42
N TRP A 231 -9.11 -9.66 1.32
CA TRP A 231 -9.12 -10.44 0.08
C TRP A 231 -10.55 -10.77 -0.32
N SER A 232 -10.79 -10.81 -1.62
CA SER A 232 -12.05 -11.25 -2.23
C SER A 232 -11.78 -12.47 -3.10
N ILE A 233 -12.63 -13.48 -3.02
CA ILE A 233 -12.52 -14.68 -3.86
C ILE A 233 -13.20 -14.38 -5.19
N ILE A 234 -12.43 -14.45 -6.27
CA ILE A 234 -12.96 -14.32 -7.64
C ILE A 234 -13.47 -15.67 -8.12
N SER A 235 -12.70 -16.73 -7.89
CA SER A 235 -13.02 -18.09 -8.34
C SER A 235 -12.29 -19.10 -7.45
N PHE A 236 -12.96 -20.21 -7.11
CA PHE A 236 -12.32 -21.34 -6.45
C PHE A 236 -12.84 -22.65 -7.04
N LYS A 237 -12.02 -23.31 -7.86
CA LYS A 237 -12.45 -24.48 -8.65
C LYS A 237 -11.52 -25.66 -8.48
N MET A 238 -12.07 -26.87 -8.56
CA MET A 238 -11.35 -28.13 -8.55
C MET A 238 -11.32 -28.76 -9.94
N LYS A 239 -10.13 -29.06 -10.43
CA LYS A 239 -9.91 -29.75 -11.72
C LYS A 239 -9.12 -31.04 -11.49
N ARG A 240 -9.52 -32.11 -12.16
CA ARG A 240 -8.74 -33.37 -12.20
C ARG A 240 -7.69 -33.30 -13.30
N VAL A 241 -6.46 -33.67 -12.98
CA VAL A 241 -5.33 -33.74 -13.91
C VAL A 241 -4.60 -35.05 -13.72
N LEU A 242 -4.44 -35.81 -14.81
CA LEU A 242 -3.55 -36.97 -14.85
C LEU A 242 -2.14 -36.48 -15.19
N LYS A 243 -1.18 -36.74 -14.31
CA LYS A 243 0.19 -36.26 -14.46
C LYS A 243 1.17 -37.42 -14.59
N ASP A 244 1.90 -37.43 -15.70
CA ASP A 244 3.02 -38.33 -15.92
C ASP A 244 4.27 -37.81 -15.23
N TYR A 245 4.86 -38.63 -14.36
CA TYR A 245 6.12 -38.33 -13.70
C TYR A 245 7.24 -39.16 -14.30
N LYS A 246 8.41 -38.55 -14.52
CA LYS A 246 9.58 -39.22 -15.12
C LYS A 246 10.05 -40.47 -14.36
N CYS A 247 9.72 -40.59 -13.07
CA CYS A 247 10.05 -41.76 -12.25
C CYS A 247 9.25 -43.01 -12.60
N CYS A 248 8.07 -42.83 -13.16
CA CYS A 248 6.95 -43.74 -12.95
C CYS A 248 6.28 -44.04 -14.29
N VAL A 249 5.88 -45.30 -14.49
CA VAL A 249 5.36 -45.78 -15.79
C VAL A 249 3.94 -45.30 -16.06
N ASN A 250 3.14 -45.19 -14.99
CA ASN A 250 1.73 -44.80 -15.07
C ASN A 250 1.53 -43.36 -14.54
N PRO A 251 0.50 -42.65 -15.02
CA PRO A 251 0.13 -41.33 -14.54
C PRO A 251 -0.41 -41.38 -13.11
N PHE A 252 -0.20 -40.29 -12.37
CA PHE A 252 -0.82 -40.04 -11.07
C PHE A 252 -2.08 -39.19 -11.24
N SER A 253 -3.13 -39.51 -10.48
CA SER A 253 -4.35 -38.68 -10.45
C SER A 253 -4.20 -37.57 -9.42
N LEU A 254 -4.17 -36.33 -9.89
CA LEU A 254 -4.10 -35.13 -9.06
C LEU A 254 -5.40 -34.31 -9.18
N LEU A 255 -5.77 -33.66 -8.08
CA LEU A 255 -6.82 -32.65 -8.03
C LEU A 255 -6.18 -31.29 -7.76
N TYR A 256 -6.29 -30.39 -8.73
CA TYR A 256 -5.89 -29.00 -8.61
C TYR A 256 -7.07 -28.18 -8.11
N ALA A 257 -6.94 -27.61 -6.91
CA ALA A 257 -7.89 -26.63 -6.39
C ALA A 257 -7.30 -25.23 -6.61
N ASP A 258 -7.81 -24.55 -7.65
CA ASP A 258 -7.33 -23.25 -8.12
C ASP A 258 -8.14 -22.14 -7.45
N LEU A 259 -7.48 -21.42 -6.52
CA LEU A 259 -8.02 -20.29 -5.78
C LEU A 259 -7.50 -18.99 -6.39
N ILE A 260 -8.41 -18.17 -6.92
CA ILE A 260 -8.13 -16.85 -7.48
C ILE A 260 -8.64 -15.79 -6.51
N LEU A 261 -7.73 -14.95 -6.03
CA LEU A 261 -8.00 -13.90 -5.04
C LEU A 261 -7.75 -12.51 -5.63
N ALA A 262 -8.55 -11.52 -5.28
CA ALA A 262 -8.28 -10.11 -5.55
C ALA A 262 -8.17 -9.32 -4.24
N ARG A 263 -7.14 -8.47 -4.13
CA ARG A 263 -6.92 -7.63 -2.96
C ARG A 263 -7.91 -6.47 -2.91
N LYS A 264 -8.37 -6.14 -1.71
CA LYS A 264 -9.17 -4.94 -1.41
C LYS A 264 -8.20 -3.77 -1.09
N PRO A 265 -8.01 -2.79 -1.98
CA PRO A 265 -6.91 -1.82 -1.89
C PRO A 265 -7.12 -0.70 -0.85
N TRP A 266 -8.32 -0.61 -0.24
CA TRP A 266 -8.73 0.56 0.54
C TRP A 266 -7.82 0.87 1.73
N PHE A 267 -7.41 -0.17 2.46
CA PHE A 267 -6.53 -0.03 3.62
C PHE A 267 -5.18 0.58 3.22
N SER A 268 -4.53 0.03 2.18
CA SER A 268 -3.24 0.51 1.68
C SER A 268 -3.35 1.92 1.11
N LEU A 269 -4.47 2.28 0.46
CA LEU A 269 -4.69 3.64 -0.03
C LEU A 269 -4.74 4.67 1.11
N VAL A 270 -5.51 4.39 2.16
CA VAL A 270 -5.70 5.33 3.29
C VAL A 270 -4.47 5.43 4.18
N ASN A 271 -3.76 4.32 4.42
CA ASN A 271 -2.68 4.28 5.40
C ASN A 271 -1.28 4.44 4.80
N LEU A 272 -1.08 4.15 3.51
CA LEU A 272 0.22 4.27 2.85
C LEU A 272 0.25 5.39 1.82
N ILE A 273 -0.69 5.40 0.87
CA ILE A 273 -0.64 6.31 -0.30
C ILE A 273 -1.09 7.73 0.06
N ILE A 274 -2.18 7.90 0.81
CA ILE A 274 -2.67 9.25 1.19
C ILE A 274 -1.66 10.00 2.07
N PRO A 275 -1.11 9.44 3.16
CA PRO A 275 -0.16 10.15 4.02
C PRO A 275 1.12 10.53 3.28
N THR A 276 1.63 9.65 2.41
CA THR A 276 2.81 9.93 1.59
C THR A 276 2.57 11.02 0.56
N GLY A 277 1.39 11.00 -0.08
CA GLY A 277 0.93 12.09 -0.94
C GLY A 277 0.92 13.43 -0.22
N ILE A 278 0.34 13.49 0.99
CA ILE A 278 0.28 14.71 1.82
C ILE A 278 1.69 15.18 2.21
N ILE A 279 2.56 14.28 2.69
CA ILE A 279 3.94 14.64 3.07
C ILE A 279 4.70 15.18 1.86
N SER A 280 4.58 14.52 0.69
CA SER A 280 5.23 14.98 -0.53
C SER A 280 4.73 16.38 -0.94
N PHE A 281 3.43 16.62 -0.87
CA PHE A 281 2.84 17.92 -1.18
C PHE A 281 3.33 19.01 -0.23
N VAL A 282 3.25 18.78 1.09
CA VAL A 282 3.72 19.74 2.10
C VAL A 282 5.22 20.01 1.95
N SER A 283 6.02 18.99 1.65
CA SER A 283 7.47 19.16 1.43
C SER A 283 7.77 20.07 0.25
N LEU A 284 7.11 19.87 -0.89
CA LEU A 284 7.32 20.68 -2.10
C LEU A 284 6.88 22.13 -1.88
N PHE A 285 5.74 22.34 -1.21
CA PHE A 285 5.30 23.68 -0.84
C PHE A 285 6.26 24.37 0.13
N GLY A 286 6.77 23.65 1.13
CA GLY A 286 7.68 24.21 2.13
C GLY A 286 9.06 24.55 1.56
N ILE A 287 9.64 23.68 0.72
CA ILE A 287 10.95 23.89 0.07
C ILE A 287 10.91 25.16 -0.81
N PHE A 288 9.84 25.36 -1.58
CA PHE A 288 9.69 26.51 -2.48
C PHE A 288 8.91 27.69 -1.86
N SER A 289 8.60 27.64 -0.56
CA SER A 289 7.89 28.72 0.10
C SER A 289 8.72 30.01 0.11
N PRO A 290 8.13 31.17 -0.25
CA PRO A 290 8.85 32.43 -0.21
C PRO A 290 9.16 32.82 1.23
N THR A 291 10.44 32.92 1.58
CA THR A 291 10.86 33.39 2.90
C THR A 291 10.47 34.86 3.04
N ALA A 292 9.50 35.13 3.90
CA ALA A 292 9.25 36.47 4.40
C ALA A 292 10.48 36.92 5.20
N THR A 293 11.31 37.75 4.56
CA THR A 293 12.09 38.85 5.13
C THR A 293 12.45 38.78 6.63
N SER A 294 13.12 37.73 7.15
CA SER A 294 13.96 37.79 8.38
C SER A 294 14.45 36.44 8.95
N GLY A 295 14.02 35.27 8.45
CA GLY A 295 14.38 33.96 9.03
C GLY A 295 15.58 33.23 8.39
N ASP A 296 16.13 32.26 9.13
CA ASP A 296 17.26 31.41 8.72
C ASP A 296 16.95 30.60 7.46
N ARG A 297 17.70 30.89 6.40
CA ARG A 297 17.54 30.30 5.05
C ARG A 297 17.84 28.78 5.01
N THR A 298 18.35 28.21 6.10
CA THR A 298 18.68 26.78 6.28
C THR A 298 17.46 25.91 6.53
N GLU A 299 16.33 26.47 6.98
CA GLU A 299 15.11 25.71 7.29
C GLU A 299 14.53 24.99 6.06
N LYS A 300 14.69 25.56 4.85
CA LYS A 300 14.25 24.96 3.57
C LYS A 300 14.95 23.65 3.26
N VAL A 301 16.28 23.63 3.40
CA VAL A 301 17.12 22.46 3.11
C VAL A 301 16.87 21.39 4.16
N ASN A 302 16.74 21.78 5.43
CA ASN A 302 16.41 20.87 6.52
C ASN A 302 15.05 20.18 6.31
N LEU A 303 14.00 20.90 5.89
CA LEU A 303 12.72 20.30 5.52
C LEU A 303 12.86 19.27 4.39
N GLY A 304 13.71 19.56 3.42
CA GLY A 304 14.07 18.66 2.34
C GLY A 304 14.72 17.36 2.80
N ILE A 305 15.73 17.46 3.67
CA ILE A 305 16.46 16.30 4.17
C ILE A 305 15.57 15.45 5.08
N THR A 306 14.77 16.06 5.96
CA THR A 306 13.87 15.32 6.86
C THR A 306 12.80 14.58 6.07
N THR A 307 12.28 15.16 4.99
CA THR A 307 11.28 14.50 4.14
C THR A 307 11.86 13.33 3.35
N LEU A 308 13.12 13.42 2.88
CA LEU A 308 13.84 12.27 2.29
C LEU A 308 14.03 11.14 3.30
N LEU A 309 14.40 11.46 4.54
CA LEU A 309 14.54 10.47 5.61
C LEU A 309 13.20 9.79 5.90
N THR A 310 12.12 10.56 6.05
CA THR A 310 10.77 10.02 6.28
C THR A 310 10.32 9.11 5.14
N MET A 311 10.55 9.50 3.87
CA MET A 311 10.21 8.65 2.72
C MET A 311 11.03 7.37 2.68
N SER A 312 12.30 7.42 3.08
CA SER A 312 13.16 6.22 3.17
C SER A 312 12.68 5.26 4.27
N ILE A 313 12.23 5.78 5.41
CA ILE A 313 11.63 4.97 6.49
C ILE A 313 10.32 4.33 6.04
N LEU A 314 9.46 5.08 5.34
CA LEU A 314 8.19 4.54 4.82
C LEU A 314 8.42 3.45 3.76
N LEU A 315 9.40 3.63 2.86
CA LEU A 315 9.79 2.58 1.92
C LEU A 315 10.32 1.33 2.64
N LEU A 316 11.13 1.50 3.69
CA LEU A 316 11.62 0.38 4.49
C LEU A 316 10.48 -0.38 5.18
N MET A 317 9.51 0.33 5.77
CA MET A 317 8.32 -0.28 6.38
C MET A 317 7.57 -1.13 5.36
N VAL A 318 7.30 -0.59 4.16
CA VAL A 318 6.58 -1.32 3.10
C VAL A 318 7.39 -2.52 2.59
N SER A 319 8.71 -2.38 2.48
CA SER A 319 9.59 -3.48 2.04
C SER A 319 9.65 -4.64 3.03
N GLN A 320 9.32 -4.44 4.31
CA GLN A 320 9.33 -5.50 5.32
C GLN A 320 8.10 -6.40 5.24
N GLU A 321 6.99 -5.89 4.71
CA GLU A 321 5.72 -6.62 4.54
C GLU A 321 5.64 -7.35 3.19
N MET A 322 6.55 -7.08 2.25
CA MET A 322 6.55 -7.69 0.90
C MET A 322 7.58 -8.82 0.79
N PRO A 323 7.33 -9.84 -0.06
CA PRO A 323 8.32 -10.86 -0.36
C PRO A 323 9.58 -10.25 -0.98
N THR A 324 10.74 -10.72 -0.52
CA THR A 324 12.04 -10.32 -1.07
C THR A 324 12.25 -11.01 -2.42
N THR A 325 11.78 -10.37 -3.50
CA THR A 325 11.97 -10.84 -4.87
C THR A 325 12.78 -9.82 -5.67
N SER A 326 13.63 -10.29 -6.59
CA SER A 326 14.47 -9.44 -7.45
C SER A 326 14.00 -9.41 -8.91
N ASP A 327 12.92 -10.10 -9.23
CA ASP A 327 12.44 -10.25 -10.61
C ASP A 327 11.90 -8.92 -11.17
N PHE A 328 11.33 -8.09 -10.29
CA PHE A 328 10.73 -6.81 -10.64
C PHE A 328 10.64 -5.85 -9.44
N ILE A 329 10.39 -4.57 -9.71
CA ILE A 329 10.08 -3.56 -8.70
C ILE A 329 8.57 -3.33 -8.70
N PRO A 330 7.86 -3.53 -7.57
CA PRO A 330 6.42 -3.28 -7.46
C PRO A 330 6.04 -1.84 -7.83
N LEU A 331 4.80 -1.64 -8.28
CA LEU A 331 4.26 -0.32 -8.65
C LEU A 331 4.39 0.70 -7.50
N ILE A 332 4.14 0.28 -6.28
CA ILE A 332 4.32 1.10 -5.07
C ILE A 332 5.80 1.47 -4.84
N GLY A 333 6.74 0.58 -5.19
CA GLY A 333 8.18 0.87 -5.17
C GLY A 333 8.54 1.96 -6.16
N TRP A 334 8.01 1.90 -7.38
CA TRP A 334 8.16 2.97 -8.39
C TRP A 334 7.59 4.31 -7.92
N PHE A 335 6.48 4.29 -7.18
CA PHE A 335 5.91 5.49 -6.58
C PHE A 335 6.88 6.13 -5.56
N TYR A 336 7.36 5.37 -4.58
CA TYR A 336 8.30 5.89 -3.58
C TYR A 336 9.62 6.35 -4.20
N LEU A 337 10.18 5.58 -5.13
CA LEU A 337 11.41 5.95 -5.85
C LEU A 337 11.23 7.26 -6.62
N SER A 338 10.10 7.42 -7.32
CA SER A 338 9.80 8.66 -8.06
C SER A 338 9.69 9.85 -7.11
N VAL A 339 9.01 9.71 -5.96
CA VAL A 339 8.88 10.76 -4.96
C VAL A 339 10.24 11.12 -4.34
N ILE A 340 11.07 10.12 -4.02
CA ILE A 340 12.43 10.35 -3.49
C ILE A 340 13.29 11.11 -4.50
N ILE A 341 13.26 10.73 -5.78
CA ILE A 341 13.99 11.43 -6.85
C ILE A 341 13.50 12.87 -7.00
N LEU A 342 12.18 13.09 -6.96
CA LEU A 342 11.58 14.42 -7.05
C LEU A 342 12.00 15.33 -5.89
N ILE A 343 11.91 14.84 -4.64
CA ILE A 343 12.32 15.62 -3.46
C ILE A 343 13.83 15.86 -3.48
N SER A 344 14.64 14.86 -3.86
CA SER A 344 16.09 15.02 -3.97
C SER A 344 16.47 16.11 -4.99
N CYS A 345 15.82 16.11 -6.16
CA CYS A 345 16.03 17.16 -7.16
C CYS A 345 15.57 18.54 -6.65
N ALA A 346 14.40 18.61 -6.01
CA ALA A 346 13.87 19.87 -5.46
C ALA A 346 14.80 20.47 -4.37
N THR A 347 15.32 19.64 -3.47
CA THR A 347 16.25 20.05 -2.42
C THR A 347 17.59 20.51 -2.97
N PHE A 348 18.14 19.80 -3.96
CA PHE A 348 19.35 20.21 -4.66
C PHE A 348 19.18 21.57 -5.35
N LEU A 349 18.09 21.76 -6.10
CA LEU A 349 17.78 23.04 -6.74
C LEU A 349 17.55 24.17 -5.73
N SER A 350 16.90 23.89 -4.59
CA SER A 350 16.72 24.88 -3.53
C SER A 350 18.06 25.36 -2.94
N THR A 351 19.03 24.45 -2.80
CA THR A 351 20.38 24.79 -2.34
C THR A 351 21.08 25.71 -3.33
N ILE A 352 20.97 25.43 -4.64
CA ILE A 352 21.51 26.29 -5.71
C ILE A 352 20.88 27.68 -5.67
N ILE A 353 19.55 27.77 -5.48
CA ILE A 353 18.85 29.05 -5.39
C ILE A 353 19.33 29.85 -4.17
N ILE A 354 19.52 29.18 -3.04
CA ILE A 354 20.08 29.81 -1.84
C ILE A 354 21.47 30.37 -2.14
N GLU A 355 22.31 29.64 -2.88
CA GLU A 355 23.65 30.10 -3.26
C GLU A 355 23.63 31.27 -4.26
N VAL A 356 22.73 31.24 -5.24
CA VAL A 356 22.51 32.37 -6.16
C VAL A 356 22.06 33.62 -5.40
N GLN A 357 21.15 33.47 -4.42
CA GLN A 357 20.75 34.56 -3.54
C GLN A 357 21.91 35.05 -2.63
N LEU A 358 22.88 34.20 -2.28
CA LEU A 358 24.11 34.64 -1.60
C LEU A 358 24.99 35.50 -2.51
N GLN A 359 24.97 35.29 -3.83
CA GLN A 359 25.70 36.15 -4.78
C GLN A 359 25.24 37.61 -4.74
N ALA A 360 24.03 37.89 -4.26
CA ALA A 360 23.54 39.25 -4.01
C ALA A 360 24.40 40.02 -3.00
N ARG A 361 25.08 39.33 -2.07
CA ARG A 361 25.99 39.97 -1.10
C ARG A 361 27.30 40.45 -1.73
N TYR A 362 27.72 39.85 -2.85
CA TYR A 362 28.97 40.18 -3.53
C TYR A 362 28.84 41.32 -4.56
N GLU A 363 27.75 42.11 -4.50
CA GLU A 363 27.48 43.29 -5.34
C GLU A 363 27.52 43.05 -6.86
N ARG A 364 27.37 41.79 -7.31
CA ARG A 364 27.29 41.48 -8.74
C ARG A 364 25.90 41.83 -9.29
N ARG A 365 25.87 42.52 -10.43
CA ARG A 365 24.63 42.79 -11.16
C ARG A 365 24.18 41.54 -11.92
N ILE A 366 22.87 41.31 -11.94
CA ILE A 366 22.25 40.25 -12.76
C ILE A 366 22.59 40.52 -14.24
N PRO A 367 23.03 39.53 -15.03
CA PRO A 367 23.29 39.72 -16.45
C PRO A 367 22.03 40.23 -17.18
N ILE A 368 22.23 41.15 -18.13
CA ILE A 368 21.15 41.91 -18.81
C ILE A 368 20.12 40.98 -19.49
N PHE A 369 20.57 39.82 -19.97
CA PHE A 369 19.69 38.80 -20.56
C PHE A 369 18.65 38.29 -19.57
N TRP A 370 19.09 37.87 -18.38
CA TRP A 370 18.22 37.34 -17.33
C TRP A 370 17.26 38.38 -16.78
N GLN A 371 17.69 39.64 -16.70
CA GLN A 371 16.86 40.76 -16.28
C GLN A 371 15.67 40.96 -17.25
N LYS A 372 15.89 40.92 -18.56
CA LYS A 372 14.82 41.07 -19.56
C LYS A 372 13.88 39.87 -19.59
N LEU A 373 14.41 38.65 -19.49
CA LEU A 373 13.62 37.42 -19.53
C LEU A 373 12.68 37.32 -18.31
N ILE A 374 13.23 37.48 -17.11
CA ILE A 374 12.48 37.26 -15.86
C ILE A 374 11.55 38.40 -15.54
N PHE A 375 12.01 39.66 -15.60
CA PHE A 375 11.16 40.80 -15.28
C PHE A 375 10.23 41.21 -16.42
N GLY A 376 10.57 40.90 -17.68
CA GLY A 376 9.75 41.24 -18.83
C GLY A 376 8.67 40.19 -19.17
N VAL A 377 9.05 38.91 -19.23
CA VAL A 377 8.17 37.84 -19.74
C VAL A 377 7.58 37.01 -18.61
N ILE A 378 8.42 36.56 -17.67
CA ILE A 378 8.02 35.57 -16.66
C ILE A 378 7.22 36.22 -15.52
N ALA A 379 7.63 37.39 -15.04
CA ALA A 379 6.93 38.13 -13.98
C ALA A 379 5.48 38.47 -14.38
N ASN A 380 5.25 38.76 -15.66
CA ASN A 380 3.92 39.09 -16.20
C ASN A 380 3.02 37.84 -16.30
N LYS A 381 3.60 36.65 -16.53
CA LYS A 381 2.87 35.37 -16.56
C LYS A 381 2.54 34.83 -15.16
N ILE A 382 3.36 35.10 -14.14
CA ILE A 382 3.20 34.57 -12.78
C ILE A 382 2.42 35.55 -11.86
N PHE A 383 1.90 36.66 -12.39
CA PHE A 383 1.13 37.68 -11.66
C PHE A 383 1.82 38.17 -10.37
N ILE A 384 3.15 38.35 -10.40
CA ILE A 384 3.89 38.89 -9.26
C ILE A 384 3.90 40.41 -9.35
N THR A 385 3.43 41.08 -8.30
CA THR A 385 3.53 42.53 -8.15
C THR A 385 4.98 42.92 -7.86
N LEU A 386 5.68 43.43 -8.88
CA LEU A 386 7.02 44.00 -8.70
C LEU A 386 7.00 45.18 -7.70
N PRO A 387 7.98 45.27 -6.78
CA PRO A 387 8.18 46.43 -5.92
C PRO A 387 8.26 47.73 -6.73
N SER A 388 7.67 48.80 -6.19
CA SER A 388 7.61 50.12 -6.83
C SER A 388 8.98 50.72 -7.15
N SER A 389 10.02 50.38 -6.38
CA SER A 389 11.42 50.79 -6.60
C SER A 389 12.01 50.26 -7.91
N ILE A 390 11.74 48.99 -8.24
CA ILE A 390 12.23 48.35 -9.48
C ILE A 390 11.48 48.90 -10.70
N LYS A 391 10.15 49.12 -10.58
CA LYS A 391 9.36 49.78 -11.62
C LYS A 391 9.84 51.20 -11.91
N ARG A 392 10.25 51.95 -10.87
CA ARG A 392 10.78 53.31 -11.01
C ARG A 392 12.12 53.34 -11.74
N LYS A 393 13.01 52.39 -11.42
CA LYS A 393 14.31 52.22 -12.09
C LYS A 393 14.17 51.81 -13.56
N GLN A 394 13.29 50.87 -13.88
CA GLN A 394 12.99 50.50 -15.27
C GLN A 394 12.38 51.67 -16.07
N LYS A 395 11.49 52.47 -15.45
CA LYS A 395 10.97 53.70 -16.09
C LYS A 395 12.07 54.73 -16.33
N GLN A 396 13.01 54.91 -15.40
CA GLN A 396 14.15 55.81 -15.55
C GLN A 396 15.11 55.35 -16.65
N GLU A 397 15.44 54.05 -16.72
CA GLU A 397 16.28 53.49 -17.79
C GLU A 397 15.60 53.57 -19.15
N ALA A 398 14.28 53.32 -19.24
CA ALA A 398 13.52 53.46 -20.47
C ALA A 398 13.42 54.93 -20.94
N ALA A 399 13.26 55.87 -20.00
CA ALA A 399 13.28 57.30 -20.30
C ALA A 399 14.67 57.75 -20.79
N PHE A 400 15.74 57.31 -20.13
CA PHE A 400 17.12 57.61 -20.52
C PHE A 400 17.48 57.06 -21.90
N HIS A 401 17.08 55.82 -22.22
CA HIS A 401 17.28 55.26 -23.56
C HIS A 401 16.46 55.99 -24.64
N ARG A 402 15.26 56.44 -24.30
CA ARG A 402 14.41 57.23 -25.20
C ARG A 402 15.05 58.60 -25.48
N GLU A 403 15.54 59.29 -24.46
CA GLU A 403 16.29 60.55 -24.60
C GLU A 403 17.59 60.35 -25.40
N ALA A 404 18.36 59.30 -25.14
CA ALA A 404 19.57 58.97 -25.89
C ALA A 404 19.30 58.61 -27.37
N SER A 405 18.13 58.02 -27.66
CA SER A 405 17.72 57.73 -29.04
C SER A 405 17.23 58.97 -29.80
N LEU A 406 16.56 59.90 -29.10
CA LEU A 406 16.15 61.19 -29.63
C LEU A 406 17.36 62.10 -29.89
N ALA A 407 18.33 62.11 -28.98
CA ALA A 407 19.60 62.84 -29.13
C ALA A 407 20.48 62.30 -30.28
N ARG A 408 20.29 61.05 -30.74
CA ARG A 408 20.96 60.52 -31.94
C ARG A 408 20.31 60.96 -33.25
N HIS A 409 19.05 61.39 -33.21
CA HIS A 409 18.29 61.77 -34.41
C HIS A 409 18.41 63.27 -34.73
N ASP A 410 18.76 64.09 -33.74
CA ASP A 410 18.93 65.53 -33.91
C ASP A 410 20.42 65.88 -34.13
N ARG A 411 20.87 65.80 -35.38
CA ARG A 411 22.28 65.95 -35.76
C ARG A 411 22.63 67.40 -36.16
N ASN A 412 22.03 68.42 -35.55
CA ASN A 412 22.32 69.83 -35.82
C ASN A 412 22.25 70.73 -34.57
N TYR A 413 23.16 70.57 -33.60
CA TYR A 413 23.59 71.66 -32.70
C TYR A 413 24.98 71.31 -32.10
N PRO A 414 25.95 72.24 -32.04
CA PRO A 414 27.24 71.97 -31.41
C PRO A 414 27.06 71.99 -29.89
N VAL A 415 27.29 70.84 -29.25
CA VAL A 415 27.46 70.78 -27.80
C VAL A 415 28.88 71.23 -27.47
N THR A 416 29.01 72.37 -26.80
CA THR A 416 30.27 72.85 -26.24
C THR A 416 30.77 71.83 -25.21
N TYR A 417 31.85 71.14 -25.55
CA TYR A 417 32.51 70.18 -24.69
C TYR A 417 33.26 70.94 -23.59
N ILE A 418 32.75 70.91 -22.35
CA ILE A 418 33.56 71.23 -21.16
C ILE A 418 34.22 69.92 -20.73
N PRO A 419 35.55 69.78 -20.74
CA PRO A 419 36.20 68.52 -20.41
C PRO A 419 36.10 68.25 -18.91
N GLU A 420 35.29 67.27 -18.50
CA GLU A 420 35.34 66.69 -17.14
C GLU A 420 36.53 65.72 -17.05
N GLU A 421 37.60 66.19 -16.41
CA GLU A 421 38.81 65.45 -16.08
C GLU A 421 38.60 64.49 -14.88
N HIS A 422 37.52 63.69 -14.88
CA HIS A 422 37.11 62.90 -13.70
C HIS A 422 37.13 61.36 -13.87
N HIS A 423 37.58 60.84 -15.01
CA HIS A 423 37.54 59.40 -15.27
C HIS A 423 38.78 58.59 -14.79
N SER A 424 39.94 59.22 -14.57
CA SER A 424 41.18 58.49 -14.21
C SER A 424 41.39 58.25 -12.70
N LYS A 425 40.75 59.04 -11.82
CA LYS A 425 40.87 58.89 -10.34
C LYS A 425 39.91 57.84 -9.75
N ARG A 426 38.82 57.51 -10.43
CA ARG A 426 37.77 56.59 -9.93
C ARG A 426 38.22 55.12 -9.88
N GLN A 427 39.19 54.72 -10.72
CA GLN A 427 39.78 53.38 -10.73
C GLN A 427 40.88 53.16 -9.67
N ARG A 428 41.62 54.20 -9.25
CA ARG A 428 42.65 54.09 -8.20
C ARG A 428 42.07 54.10 -6.77
N LEU A 429 40.95 54.78 -6.55
CA LEU A 429 40.32 54.82 -5.22
C LEU A 429 39.56 53.53 -4.88
N THR A 430 39.03 52.85 -5.91
CA THR A 430 38.33 51.56 -5.74
C THR A 430 39.29 50.42 -5.45
N SER A 431 40.54 50.45 -5.94
CA SER A 431 41.56 49.46 -5.55
C SER A 431 42.06 49.67 -4.12
N LEU A 432 42.17 50.91 -3.65
CA LEU A 432 42.60 51.22 -2.29
C LEU A 432 41.54 50.88 -1.23
N LEU A 433 40.25 51.03 -1.56
CA LEU A 433 39.15 50.61 -0.67
C LEU A 433 38.94 49.09 -0.65
N LYS A 434 39.37 48.37 -1.69
CA LYS A 434 39.29 46.90 -1.76
C LYS A 434 40.28 46.19 -0.82
N GLN A 435 41.33 46.89 -0.38
CA GLN A 435 42.36 46.34 0.50
C GLN A 435 42.01 46.44 2.00
N LYS A 436 40.96 47.19 2.36
CA LYS A 436 40.60 47.46 3.78
C LYS A 436 39.19 46.96 4.17
N SER A 437 38.65 46.00 3.43
CA SER A 437 37.27 45.47 3.64
C SER A 437 37.24 43.97 3.97
N SER A 438 38.38 43.38 4.31
CA SER A 438 38.38 42.18 5.15
C SER A 438 38.69 42.64 6.56
N ASP A 439 37.80 42.28 7.47
CA ASP A 439 37.83 42.48 8.91
C ASP A 439 37.10 43.72 9.43
N MET A 440 36.14 43.43 10.32
CA MET A 440 35.62 44.32 11.37
C MET A 440 34.37 45.13 11.03
N MET A 441 33.20 44.55 11.32
CA MET A 441 31.93 45.29 11.41
C MET A 441 31.19 44.90 12.68
N GLU A 442 31.69 45.43 13.81
CA GLU A 442 30.92 45.64 15.04
C GLU A 442 31.59 46.73 15.91
N SER A 443 32.92 46.85 15.84
CA SER A 443 33.71 47.85 16.59
C SER A 443 33.57 49.31 16.11
N ASP A 444 33.13 49.58 14.87
CA ASP A 444 33.20 50.93 14.28
C ASP A 444 31.91 51.75 14.43
N TYR A 445 30.79 51.14 14.83
CA TYR A 445 29.54 51.88 15.11
C TYR A 445 29.63 52.66 16.42
N GLU A 446 30.21 52.05 17.47
CA GLU A 446 30.51 52.74 18.73
C GLU A 446 31.59 53.82 18.55
N ASN A 447 32.63 53.53 17.76
CA ASN A 447 33.73 54.47 17.51
C ASN A 447 33.28 55.70 16.68
N PHE A 448 32.29 55.52 15.80
CA PHE A 448 31.67 56.61 15.04
C PHE A 448 30.71 57.46 15.89
N GLN A 449 29.88 56.82 16.74
CA GLN A 449 29.03 57.52 17.72
C GLN A 449 29.87 58.33 18.74
N GLN A 450 31.01 57.78 19.17
CA GLN A 450 31.95 58.46 20.07
C GLN A 450 32.70 59.62 19.38
N ARG A 451 32.85 59.58 18.06
CA ARG A 451 33.41 60.70 17.26
C ARG A 451 32.39 61.81 17.01
N ILE A 452 31.11 61.46 16.85
CA ILE A 452 30.02 62.44 16.72
C ILE A 452 29.73 63.14 18.06
N SER A 453 29.82 62.45 19.20
CA SER A 453 29.68 63.09 20.52
C SER A 453 30.84 64.05 20.84
N LYS A 454 32.08 63.71 20.43
CA LYS A 454 33.24 64.62 20.53
C LYS A 454 33.13 65.85 19.62
N LEU A 455 32.49 65.72 18.45
CA LEU A 455 32.21 66.87 17.58
C LEU A 455 31.15 67.81 18.17
N ARG A 456 30.22 67.29 18.96
CA ARG A 456 29.18 68.07 19.66
C ARG A 456 29.71 68.89 20.84
N GLN A 457 30.81 68.46 21.47
CA GLN A 457 31.46 69.23 22.56
C GLN A 457 32.38 70.36 22.06
N ASN A 458 32.81 70.32 20.78
CA ASN A 458 33.67 71.37 20.20
C ASN A 458 32.87 72.56 19.63
N GLU A 459 31.55 72.55 19.74
CA GLU A 459 30.65 73.59 19.19
C GLU A 459 30.52 74.83 20.10
N GLU A 460 31.03 74.79 21.35
CA GLU A 460 30.89 75.89 22.32
C GLU A 460 32.13 76.80 22.47
N ALA A 461 33.23 76.56 21.76
CA ALA A 461 34.51 77.23 21.99
C ALA A 461 35.01 78.19 20.88
N TYR A 462 34.15 78.64 19.95
CA TYR A 462 34.60 79.53 18.86
C TYR A 462 33.59 80.63 18.48
N HIS A 463 33.11 81.38 19.46
CA HIS A 463 32.63 82.74 19.24
C HIS A 463 33.76 83.71 19.60
N ASN A 464 34.49 84.21 18.59
CA ASN A 464 35.14 85.54 18.53
C ASN A 464 36.21 85.59 17.41
N PHE A 465 35.80 85.80 16.16
CA PHE A 465 36.61 86.51 15.14
C PHE A 465 35.73 86.99 13.97
N ALA A 466 36.04 88.18 13.44
CA ALA A 466 35.27 88.93 12.44
C ALA A 466 35.22 88.28 11.03
N PRO A 467 34.35 88.76 10.11
CA PRO A 467 33.80 87.96 9.02
C PRO A 467 34.64 88.03 7.74
N ASP A 468 35.27 86.92 7.35
CA ASP A 468 35.73 86.71 5.97
C ASP A 468 35.83 85.21 5.55
N SER A 469 35.27 84.29 6.34
CA SER A 469 35.39 82.83 6.11
C SER A 469 34.07 82.07 6.07
N LEU A 470 32.94 82.75 5.85
CA LEU A 470 31.63 82.10 5.65
C LEU A 470 31.65 81.15 4.43
N SER A 471 32.44 81.48 3.40
CA SER A 471 32.61 80.63 2.21
C SER A 471 33.31 79.31 2.53
N GLU A 472 34.25 79.29 3.48
CA GLU A 472 35.04 78.12 3.85
C GLU A 472 34.25 77.14 4.71
N GLN A 473 33.50 77.63 5.70
CA GLN A 473 32.59 76.83 6.53
C GLN A 473 31.42 76.25 5.70
N VAL A 474 30.86 77.03 4.77
CA VAL A 474 29.82 76.55 3.84
C VAL A 474 30.35 75.47 2.90
N CYS A 475 31.62 75.58 2.48
CA CYS A 475 32.26 74.57 1.63
C CYS A 475 32.50 73.25 2.40
N GLU A 476 32.89 73.32 3.67
CA GLU A 476 33.08 72.14 4.54
C GLU A 476 31.75 71.40 4.80
N VAL A 477 30.69 72.14 5.14
CA VAL A 477 29.35 71.56 5.35
C VAL A 477 28.80 70.96 4.05
N LYS A 478 29.00 71.62 2.91
CA LYS A 478 28.63 71.11 1.58
C LYS A 478 29.42 69.84 1.22
N GLY A 479 30.68 69.76 1.63
CA GLY A 479 31.54 68.57 1.49
C GLY A 479 31.03 67.39 2.32
N LYS A 480 30.74 67.61 3.61
CA LYS A 480 30.16 66.59 4.51
C LYS A 480 28.78 66.11 4.02
N LEU A 481 27.92 67.03 3.57
CA LEU A 481 26.62 66.69 2.97
C LEU A 481 26.75 65.89 1.68
N ARG A 482 27.76 66.16 0.83
CA ARG A 482 28.04 65.35 -0.36
C ARG A 482 28.45 63.92 0.02
N ILE A 483 29.33 63.76 1.00
CA ILE A 483 29.76 62.43 1.47
C ILE A 483 28.58 61.64 2.03
N ILE A 484 27.73 62.27 2.87
CA ILE A 484 26.51 61.63 3.40
C ILE A 484 25.54 61.29 2.26
N SER A 485 25.33 62.20 1.30
CA SER A 485 24.47 61.95 0.13
C SER A 485 24.98 60.78 -0.72
N ASP A 486 26.29 60.72 -0.96
CA ASP A 486 26.91 59.65 -1.75
C ASP A 486 26.89 58.31 -1.00
N TYR A 487 27.06 58.32 0.32
CA TYR A 487 26.89 57.15 1.18
C TYR A 487 25.44 56.63 1.17
N LEU A 488 24.46 57.52 1.34
CA LEU A 488 23.04 57.16 1.27
C LEU A 488 22.65 56.61 -0.11
N LYS A 489 23.17 57.20 -1.19
CA LYS A 489 22.98 56.67 -2.57
C LYS A 489 23.61 55.30 -2.75
N ALA A 490 24.81 55.06 -2.21
CA ALA A 490 25.47 53.76 -2.27
C ALA A 490 24.67 52.70 -1.50
N GLN A 491 24.18 53.04 -0.31
CA GLN A 491 23.33 52.17 0.51
C GLN A 491 21.99 51.85 -0.16
N GLU A 492 21.36 52.83 -0.81
CA GLU A 492 20.13 52.64 -1.60
C GLU A 492 20.39 51.76 -2.84
N ALA A 493 21.54 51.93 -3.51
CA ALA A 493 21.95 51.07 -4.64
C ALA A 493 22.18 49.61 -4.21
N GLN A 494 22.80 49.39 -3.04
CA GLN A 494 23.00 48.05 -2.50
C GLN A 494 21.68 47.39 -2.07
N ARG A 495 20.78 48.15 -1.45
CA ARG A 495 19.44 47.68 -1.08
C ARG A 495 18.59 47.32 -2.29
N THR A 496 18.64 48.12 -3.36
CA THR A 496 17.93 47.84 -4.61
C THR A 496 18.49 46.60 -5.31
N LEU A 497 19.81 46.42 -5.35
CA LEU A 497 20.42 45.21 -5.90
C LEU A 497 20.01 43.94 -5.15
N LYS A 498 20.00 44.00 -3.81
CA LYS A 498 19.55 42.87 -2.97
C LYS A 498 18.09 42.52 -3.25
N LEU A 499 17.20 43.53 -3.34
CA LEU A 499 15.80 43.35 -3.69
C LEU A 499 15.60 42.76 -5.10
N GLU A 500 16.45 43.13 -6.07
CA GLU A 500 16.42 42.56 -7.43
C GLU A 500 16.75 41.06 -7.42
N TRP A 501 17.78 40.64 -6.69
CA TRP A 501 18.13 39.22 -6.54
C TRP A 501 17.11 38.42 -5.73
N ASP A 502 16.57 38.99 -4.66
CA ASP A 502 15.51 38.35 -3.87
C ASP A 502 14.26 38.14 -4.74
N CYS A 503 13.86 39.15 -5.51
CA CYS A 503 12.73 39.06 -6.44
C CYS A 503 12.98 38.05 -7.56
N PHE A 504 14.18 38.06 -8.15
CA PHE A 504 14.61 37.08 -9.16
C PHE A 504 14.48 35.65 -8.64
N ALA A 505 14.99 35.39 -7.43
CA ALA A 505 14.94 34.08 -6.83
C ALA A 505 13.52 33.67 -6.44
N THR A 506 12.69 34.57 -5.91
CA THR A 506 11.27 34.27 -5.65
C THR A 506 10.51 33.91 -6.94
N ILE A 507 10.81 34.56 -8.06
CA ILE A 507 10.18 34.22 -9.36
C ILE A 507 10.59 32.81 -9.79
N ILE A 508 11.87 32.45 -9.65
CA ILE A 508 12.37 31.10 -9.97
C ILE A 508 11.77 30.05 -9.03
N GLU A 509 11.74 30.31 -7.73
CA GLU A 509 11.14 29.42 -6.72
C GLU A 509 9.68 29.13 -7.06
N ARG A 510 8.88 30.15 -7.44
CA ARG A 510 7.48 29.94 -7.84
C ARG A 510 7.34 29.13 -9.13
N LEU A 511 8.21 29.34 -10.11
CA LEU A 511 8.20 28.57 -11.35
C LEU A 511 8.52 27.09 -11.07
N LEU A 512 9.56 26.84 -10.29
CA LEU A 512 9.94 25.49 -9.88
C LEU A 512 8.86 24.84 -9.01
N MET A 513 8.23 25.59 -8.11
CA MET A 513 7.11 25.11 -7.30
C MET A 513 5.98 24.57 -8.19
N ILE A 514 5.53 25.36 -9.19
CA ILE A 514 4.47 24.93 -10.12
C ILE A 514 4.91 23.70 -10.91
N LEU A 515 6.16 23.67 -11.39
CA LEU A 515 6.72 22.53 -12.12
C LEU A 515 6.74 21.25 -11.28
N PHE A 516 7.32 21.30 -10.08
CA PHE A 516 7.46 20.12 -9.22
C PHE A 516 6.14 19.63 -8.64
N ILE A 517 5.21 20.53 -8.29
CA ILE A 517 3.86 20.14 -7.84
C ILE A 517 3.08 19.49 -8.97
N SER A 518 3.09 20.07 -10.18
CA SER A 518 2.40 19.47 -11.32
C SER A 518 2.99 18.12 -11.70
N LEU A 519 4.32 17.99 -11.67
CA LEU A 519 5.01 16.71 -11.90
C LEU A 519 4.67 15.67 -10.82
N SER A 520 4.67 16.07 -9.53
CA SER A 520 4.29 15.19 -8.42
C SER A 520 2.83 14.72 -8.54
N LEU A 521 1.91 15.63 -8.87
CA LEU A 521 0.51 15.28 -9.07
C LEU A 521 0.31 14.37 -10.30
N MET A 522 1.04 14.62 -11.38
CA MET A 522 1.01 13.75 -12.57
C MET A 522 1.54 12.34 -12.26
N VAL A 523 2.63 12.24 -11.51
CA VAL A 523 3.20 10.94 -11.09
C VAL A 523 2.25 10.20 -10.16
N THR A 524 1.71 10.86 -9.13
CA THR A 524 0.81 10.22 -8.16
C THR A 524 -0.48 9.74 -8.83
N VAL A 525 -1.15 10.60 -9.62
CA VAL A 525 -2.38 10.23 -10.34
C VAL A 525 -2.08 9.20 -11.43
N GLY A 526 -0.99 9.35 -12.18
CA GLY A 526 -0.60 8.44 -13.24
C GLY A 526 -0.35 7.03 -12.74
N ILE A 527 0.39 6.87 -11.63
CA ILE A 527 0.69 5.56 -11.05
C ILE A 527 -0.58 4.91 -10.48
N VAL A 528 -1.42 5.66 -9.75
CA VAL A 528 -2.66 5.11 -9.18
C VAL A 528 -3.63 4.69 -10.28
N THR A 529 -3.85 5.53 -11.30
CA THR A 529 -4.75 5.21 -12.42
C THR A 529 -4.22 4.05 -13.26
N PHE A 530 -2.92 4.00 -13.51
CA PHE A 530 -2.28 2.86 -14.19
C PHE A 530 -2.45 1.57 -13.39
N GLY A 531 -2.23 1.61 -12.07
CA GLY A 531 -2.44 0.49 -11.16
C GLY A 531 -3.89 0.00 -11.17
N MET A 532 -4.85 0.91 -11.07
CA MET A 532 -6.28 0.55 -11.15
C MET A 532 -6.66 -0.07 -12.49
N TYR A 533 -6.17 0.49 -13.61
CA TYR A 533 -6.47 -0.02 -14.95
C TYR A 533 -5.89 -1.42 -15.15
N LYS A 534 -4.62 -1.63 -14.83
CA LYS A 534 -3.95 -2.92 -15.02
C LYS A 534 -4.37 -3.96 -13.98
N GLY A 535 -4.54 -3.56 -12.73
CA GLY A 535 -4.95 -4.45 -11.64
C GLY A 535 -6.37 -5.01 -11.78
N SER A 536 -7.25 -4.31 -12.50
CA SER A 536 -8.61 -4.79 -12.77
C SER A 536 -8.68 -5.93 -13.80
N PHE A 537 -7.64 -6.14 -14.60
CA PHE A 537 -7.61 -7.25 -15.56
C PHE A 537 -7.08 -8.52 -14.90
N VAL A 538 -8.00 -9.39 -14.48
CA VAL A 538 -7.69 -10.76 -14.09
C VAL A 538 -7.41 -11.55 -15.37
N ALA A 539 -6.13 -11.76 -15.69
CA ALA A 539 -5.75 -12.68 -16.73
C ALA A 539 -5.89 -14.09 -16.15
N ILE A 540 -7.05 -14.74 -16.35
CA ILE A 540 -7.19 -16.15 -16.01
C ILE A 540 -6.20 -16.90 -16.90
N PRO A 541 -5.20 -17.60 -16.35
CA PRO A 541 -4.27 -18.36 -17.18
C PRO A 541 -5.08 -19.37 -17.99
N GLU A 542 -5.06 -19.23 -19.32
CA GLU A 542 -5.51 -20.31 -20.21
C GLU A 542 -4.58 -21.49 -19.99
N ASP A 543 -5.16 -22.66 -19.71
CA ASP A 543 -4.45 -23.92 -19.52
C ASP A 543 -3.66 -24.22 -20.82
N ASN A 544 -2.41 -23.80 -20.89
CA ASN A 544 -1.46 -24.30 -21.89
C ASN A 544 -0.85 -25.58 -21.31
N ASP A 545 -1.31 -26.70 -21.88
CA ASP A 545 -0.94 -28.10 -21.63
C ASP A 545 0.55 -28.35 -21.32
#